data_AF-A0A7X7PVV5-F1
#
_entry.id   AF-A0A7X7PVV5-F1
#
_cell.length_a   1.000
_cell.length_b   1.000
_cell.length_c   1.000
_cell.angle_alpha   90.00
_cell.angle_beta   90.00
_cell.angle_gamma   90.00
#
_symmetry.space_group_name_H-M   'P 1'
#
loop_
_entity.id
_entity.type
_entity.pdbx_description
1 polymer ?
#
loop_
_entity_poly.entity_id
_entity_poly.type
_entity_poly.pdbx_seq_one_letter_code
_entity_poly.pdbx_strand_id
1 'polypeptide(L)' 'MKMRAITAIVATALLSALSHADCVYPRAPGSAPDGLTATEQEMLEGMQAVKDYNERVTQYLECLEKETNERIE' A
#
# COMPACT_ATOMS: atom_id res chain seq x y z
N MET A 1 39.28 14.13 13.39
CA MET A 1 38.32 14.08 12.25
C MET A 1 37.75 12.69 12.00
N LYS A 2 38.54 11.60 12.00
CA LYS A 2 38.06 10.23 11.77
C LYS A 2 36.97 9.76 12.75
N MET A 3 37.09 10.09 14.05
CA MET A 3 36.11 9.70 15.08
C MET A 3 34.73 10.34 14.86
N ARG A 4 34.67 11.60 14.40
CA ARG A 4 33.41 12.33 14.15
C ARG A 4 32.69 11.85 12.89
N ALA A 5 33.44 11.39 11.89
CA ALA A 5 32.87 10.81 10.68
C ALA A 5 32.18 9.46 10.95
N ILE A 6 32.71 8.67 11.88
CA ILE A 6 32.12 7.37 12.27
C ILE A 6 30.81 7.57 13.04
N THR A 7 30.73 8.58 13.91
CA THR A 7 29.50 8.88 14.67
C THR A 7 28.34 9.32 13.76
N ALA A 8 28.63 10.03 12.67
CA ALA A 8 27.62 10.50 11.72
C ALA A 8 26.99 9.35 10.89
N ILE A 9 27.76 8.30 10.59
CA ILE A 9 27.31 7.16 9.77
C ILE A 9 26.38 6.24 10.59
N VAL A 10 26.65 6.05 11.88
CA VAL A 10 25.80 5.22 12.77
C VAL A 10 24.45 5.90 13.03
N ALA A 11 24.42 7.23 13.12
CA ALA A 11 23.19 7.98 13.37
C ALA A 11 22.18 7.86 12.22
N THR A 12 22.62 7.78 10.97
CA THR A 12 21.72 7.63 9.81
C THR A 12 21.12 6.23 9.64
N ALA A 13 21.74 5.20 10.21
CA ALA A 13 21.25 3.82 10.10
C ALA A 13 20.05 3.51 11.02
N LEU A 14 19.83 4.32 12.06
CA LEU A 14 18.74 4.10 13.02
C LEU A 14 17.38 4.68 12.58
N LEU A 15 17.36 5.54 11.55
CA LEU A 15 16.10 6.13 11.06
C LEU A 15 15.34 5.27 10.05
N SER A 16 15.95 4.21 9.50
CA SER A 16 15.28 3.30 8.57
C SER A 16 14.40 2.24 9.27
N ALA A 17 14.40 2.18 10.60
CA ALA A 17 13.67 1.17 11.36
C ALA A 17 12.23 1.58 11.74
N LEU A 18 11.77 2.78 11.34
CA LEU A 18 10.45 3.30 11.72
C LEU A 18 9.45 3.37 10.56
N SER A 19 9.66 2.62 9.47
CA SER A 19 8.60 2.40 8.48
C SER A 19 7.70 1.23 8.91
N HIS A 20 7.03 1.34 10.05
CA HIS A 20 5.77 0.62 10.25
C HIS A 20 4.74 1.35 9.40
N ALA A 21 4.73 1.05 8.10
CA ALA A 21 3.61 1.40 7.26
C ALA A 21 2.46 0.49 7.71
N ASP A 22 1.65 0.99 8.63
CA ASP A 22 0.38 0.35 9.02
C ASP A 22 -0.35 -0.05 7.73
N CYS A 23 -0.75 -1.32 7.59
CA CYS A 23 -1.33 -1.81 6.35
C CYS A 23 -2.62 -1.03 6.07
N VAL A 24 -2.59 -0.18 5.04
CA VAL A 24 -3.71 0.74 4.77
C VAL A 24 -4.85 -0.03 4.11
N TYR A 25 -5.94 -0.22 4.84
CA TYR A 25 -7.15 -0.83 4.30
C TYR A 25 -7.71 0.02 3.14
N PRO A 26 -7.78 -0.52 1.91
CA PRO A 26 -8.22 0.27 0.77
C PRO A 26 -9.72 0.51 0.85
N ARG A 27 -10.15 1.75 0.55
CA ARG A 27 -11.57 2.05 0.39
C ARG A 27 -12.05 1.54 -0.96
N ALA A 28 -13.20 0.88 -0.94
CA ALA A 28 -13.90 0.50 -2.15
C ALA A 28 -14.11 1.74 -3.05
N PRO A 29 -14.05 1.57 -4.38
CA PRO A 29 -14.46 2.63 -5.30
C PRO A 29 -15.94 2.99 -5.06
N GLY A 30 -16.41 4.07 -5.68
CA GLY A 30 -17.81 4.47 -5.59
C GLY A 30 -18.79 3.38 -6.08
N SER A 31 -20.07 3.71 -6.13
CA SER A 31 -21.10 2.79 -6.64
C SER A 31 -20.75 2.26 -8.03
N ALA A 32 -20.97 0.96 -8.25
CA ALA A 32 -20.82 0.36 -9.57
C ALA A 32 -21.78 1.01 -10.59
N PRO A 33 -21.38 1.15 -11.86
CA PRO A 33 -22.26 1.66 -12.91
C PRO A 33 -23.49 0.75 -13.09
N ASP A 34 -24.63 1.34 -13.43
CA ASP A 34 -25.89 0.62 -13.63
C ASP A 34 -25.86 -0.20 -14.92
N GLY A 35 -26.03 -1.52 -14.80
CA GLY A 35 -25.92 -2.43 -15.96
C GLY A 35 -27.02 -2.31 -17.02
N LEU A 36 -28.08 -1.52 -16.78
CA LEU A 36 -29.18 -1.31 -17.73
C LEU A 36 -29.07 0.02 -18.47
N THR A 37 -28.46 1.04 -17.86
CA THR A 37 -28.51 2.42 -18.32
C THR A 37 -27.16 3.11 -18.46
N ALA A 38 -26.09 2.53 -17.90
CA ALA A 38 -24.75 3.10 -18.03
C ALA A 38 -24.28 3.13 -19.49
N THR A 39 -23.60 4.21 -19.84
CA THR A 39 -22.87 4.34 -21.08
C THR A 39 -21.64 3.42 -21.10
N GLU A 40 -21.14 3.11 -22.30
CA GLU A 40 -19.90 2.34 -22.45
C GLU A 40 -18.74 2.98 -21.68
N GLN A 41 -18.64 4.31 -21.71
CA GLN A 41 -17.60 5.04 -21.01
C GLN A 41 -17.69 4.87 -19.49
N GLU A 42 -18.89 4.99 -18.90
CA GLU A 42 -19.10 4.76 -17.47
C GLU A 42 -18.76 3.32 -17.06
N MET A 43 -19.05 2.34 -17.93
CA MET A 43 -18.69 0.94 -17.69
C MET A 43 -17.17 0.71 -17.73
N LEU A 44 -16.46 1.34 -18.66
CA LEU A 44 -15.00 1.27 -18.76
C LEU A 44 -14.32 1.94 -17.55
N GLU A 45 -14.82 3.10 -17.14
CA GLU A 45 -14.35 3.81 -15.95
C GLU A 45 -14.59 2.99 -14.68
N GLY A 46 -15.78 2.38 -14.54
CA GLY A 46 -16.10 1.47 -13.45
C GLY A 46 -15.17 0.25 -13.43
N MET A 47 -14.89 -0.36 -14.59
CA MET A 47 -13.96 -1.47 -14.70
C MET A 47 -12.54 -1.08 -14.25
N GLN A 48 -12.05 0.08 -14.68
CA GLN A 48 -10.73 0.56 -14.28
C GLN A 48 -10.67 0.79 -12.76
N ALA A 49 -11.70 1.42 -12.18
CA ALA A 49 -11.77 1.65 -10.74
C ALA A 49 -11.73 0.34 -9.92
N VAL A 50 -12.37 -0.73 -10.41
CA VAL A 50 -12.31 -2.06 -9.78
C VAL A 50 -10.91 -2.68 -9.91
N LYS A 51 -10.26 -2.57 -11.07
CA LYS A 51 -8.89 -3.07 -11.25
C LYS A 51 -7.92 -2.40 -10.30
N ASP A 52 -7.97 -1.07 -10.22
CA ASP A 52 -7.10 -0.30 -9.32
C ASP A 52 -7.39 -0.64 -7.85
N TYR A 53 -8.65 -0.90 -7.50
CA TYR A 53 -9.02 -1.34 -6.16
C TYR A 53 -8.47 -2.73 -5.84
N ASN A 54 -8.56 -3.68 -6.76
CA ASN A 54 -8.00 -5.02 -6.58
C ASN A 54 -6.48 -4.97 -6.36
N GLU A 55 -5.76 -4.14 -7.12
CA GLU A 55 -4.31 -3.97 -6.92
C GLU A 55 -3.99 -3.46 -5.51
N ARG A 56 -4.74 -2.47 -5.02
CA ARG A 56 -4.58 -1.97 -3.65
C ARG A 56 -4.93 -3.02 -2.59
N VAL A 57 -5.95 -3.86 -2.83
CA VAL A 57 -6.28 -4.97 -1.94
C VAL A 57 -5.16 -6.00 -1.91
N THR A 58 -4.58 -6.36 -3.06
CA THR A 58 -3.42 -7.26 -3.13
C THR A 58 -2.25 -6.72 -2.30
N GLN A 59 -1.89 -5.45 -2.50
CA GLN A 59 -0.82 -4.80 -1.72
C GLN A 59 -1.12 -4.79 -0.21
N TYR A 60 -2.38 -4.56 0.17
CA TYR A 60 -2.82 -4.62 1.57
C TYR A 60 -2.65 -6.02 2.16
N LEU A 61 -3.03 -7.07 1.42
CA LEU A 61 -2.89 -8.46 1.88
C LEU A 61 -1.42 -8.87 1.99
N GLU A 62 -0.59 -8.51 1.02
CA GLU A 62 0.87 -8.74 1.06
C GLU A 62 1.51 -8.05 2.28
N CYS A 63 1.06 -6.84 2.60
CA CYS A 63 1.47 -6.14 3.81
C CYS A 63 1.11 -6.91 5.09
N LEU A 64 -0.14 -7.35 5.22
CA LEU A 64 -0.59 -8.13 6.38
C LEU A 64 0.16 -9.45 6.52
N GLU A 65 0.46 -10.11 5.40
CA GLU A 65 1.25 -11.34 5.40
C GLU A 65 2.67 -11.07 5.95
N LYS A 66 3.31 -9.99 5.49
CA LYS A 66 4.61 -9.58 6.01
C LYS A 66 4.58 -9.29 7.51
N GLU A 67 3.62 -8.48 7.98
CA GLU A 67 3.48 -8.19 9.42
C GLU A 67 3.21 -9.47 10.24
N THR A 68 2.44 -10.40 9.67
CA THR A 68 2.17 -11.69 10.33
C THR A 68 3.42 -12.53 10.45
N ASN A 69 4.21 -12.63 9.37
CA ASN A 69 5.46 -13.39 9.35
C ASN A 69 6.49 -12.79 10.31
N GLU A 70 6.68 -11.47 10.30
CA GLU A 70 7.57 -10.76 11.23
C GLU A 70 7.21 -10.97 12.72
N ARG A 71 5.96 -11.32 13.02
CA ARG A 71 5.50 -11.61 14.38
C ARG A 71 5.63 -13.08 14.79
N ILE A 72 5.77 -13.99 13.84
CA ILE A 72 5.83 -15.44 14.07
C ILE A 72 7.26 -15.97 14.00
N GLU A 73 8.15 -15.30 13.25
CA GLU A 73 9.61 -15.54 13.23
C GLU A 73 10.34 -14.91 14.42
#